data_AF-T0YMX1-F1
#
_entry.id   AF-T0YMX1-F1
#
_cell.length_a   1.000
_cell.length_b   1.000
_cell.length_c   1.000
_cell.angle_alpha   90.00
_cell.angle_beta   90.00
_cell.angle_gamma   90.00
#
_symmetry.space_group_name_H-M   'P 1'
#
loop_
_entity.id
_entity.type
_entity.pdbx_description
1 polymer ?
#
loop_
_entity_poly.entity_id
_entity_poly.type
_entity_poly.pdbx_seq_one_letter_code
_entity_poly.pdbx_strand_id
1 'polypeptide(L)'
;MPKLNPERRTTMSNYERARNPEDLTRLFVERANNGDAVGIAALYEQHAVMAYPPGSQTVGRDAIRALWEKVLASAPHFEQELPLPTLIGGDVALTTTFAKDGAGVRA
;
A
#
# COMPACT_ATOMS: atom_id res chain seq x y z
N MET A 1 25.47 -32.34 8.32
CA MET A 1 25.04 -30.95 8.60
C MET A 1 24.88 -30.22 7.28
N PRO A 2 23.66 -29.94 6.80
CA PRO A 2 23.48 -29.22 5.55
C PRO A 2 23.84 -27.74 5.75
N LYS A 3 24.68 -27.21 4.87
CA LYS A 3 25.08 -25.80 4.85
C LYS A 3 23.86 -24.93 4.52
N LEU A 4 23.52 -23.96 5.38
CA LEU A 4 22.51 -22.95 5.06
C LEU A 4 22.97 -22.13 3.84
N ASN A 5 22.13 -22.09 2.82
CA ASN A 5 22.32 -21.27 1.63
C ASN A 5 22.16 -19.77 1.98
N PRO A 6 23.13 -18.88 1.73
CA PRO A 6 23.05 -17.46 2.11
C PRO A 6 22.08 -16.62 1.26
N GLU A 7 21.41 -17.19 0.26
CA GLU A 7 20.52 -16.49 -0.69
C GLU A 7 19.14 -16.06 -0.13
N ARG A 8 18.87 -16.16 1.18
CA ARG A 8 17.58 -15.72 1.77
C ARG A 8 17.61 -14.33 2.40
N ARG A 9 18.49 -13.44 1.93
CA ARG A 9 18.60 -12.05 2.43
C ARG A 9 18.32 -10.96 1.40
N THR A 10 17.73 -11.30 0.26
CA THR A 10 17.49 -10.33 -0.82
C THR A 10 16.04 -10.37 -1.27
N THR A 11 15.12 -9.69 -0.58
CA THR A 11 13.84 -9.27 -1.21
C THR A 11 13.20 -8.02 -0.61
N MET A 12 13.53 -7.57 0.61
CA MET A 12 12.91 -6.34 1.16
C MET A 12 13.54 -5.03 0.66
N SER A 13 14.72 -5.06 0.02
CA SER A 13 15.51 -3.83 -0.22
C SER A 13 15.36 -3.19 -1.60
N ASN A 14 14.47 -3.66 -2.49
CA ASN A 14 14.45 -3.19 -3.88
C ASN A 14 13.16 -2.51 -4.35
N TYR A 15 12.19 -2.29 -3.45
CA TYR A 15 11.02 -1.48 -3.82
C TYR A 15 11.37 0.00 -3.84
N GLU A 16 10.93 0.69 -4.90
CA GLU A 16 10.95 2.15 -4.94
C GLU A 16 10.26 2.70 -3.67
N ARG A 17 10.87 3.70 -3.05
CA ARG A 17 10.30 4.37 -1.87
C ARG A 17 9.54 5.61 -2.33
N ALA A 18 8.35 5.83 -1.78
CA ALA A 18 7.68 7.12 -1.91
C ALA A 18 8.57 8.21 -1.31
N ARG A 19 8.91 9.24 -2.10
CA ARG A 19 9.72 10.38 -1.66
C ARG A 19 8.88 11.63 -1.49
N ASN A 20 7.78 11.72 -2.21
CA ASN A 20 6.75 12.72 -2.06
C ASN A 20 5.41 12.03 -1.71
N PRO A 21 4.47 12.73 -1.06
CA PRO A 21 3.15 12.17 -0.71
C PRO A 21 2.41 11.59 -1.92
N GLU A 22 2.49 12.24 -3.08
CA GLU A 22 1.82 11.84 -4.32
C GLU A 22 2.37 10.52 -4.89
N ASP A 23 3.59 10.12 -4.52
CA ASP A 23 4.14 8.83 -4.92
C ASP A 23 3.37 7.66 -4.30
N LEU A 24 2.73 7.85 -3.13
CA LEU A 24 2.02 6.76 -2.44
C LEU A 24 0.90 6.20 -3.31
N THR A 25 0.03 7.08 -3.83
CA THR A 25 -1.10 6.66 -4.68
C THR A 25 -0.62 6.05 -5.99
N ARG A 26 0.39 6.65 -6.63
CA ARG A 26 0.98 6.14 -7.88
C ARG A 26 1.54 4.73 -7.67
N LEU A 27 2.42 4.56 -6.67
CA LEU A 27 3.07 3.28 -6.37
C LEU A 27 2.05 2.23 -5.93
N PHE A 28 1.01 2.62 -5.21
CA PHE A 28 -0.08 1.71 -4.85
C PHE A 28 -0.75 1.14 -6.11
N VAL A 29 -1.17 2.00 -7.04
CA VAL A 29 -1.85 1.59 -8.28
C VAL A 29 -0.95 0.70 -9.15
N GLU A 30 0.31 1.09 -9.33
CA GLU A 30 1.29 0.30 -10.10
C GLU A 30 1.44 -1.11 -9.51
N ARG A 31 1.62 -1.22 -8.19
CA ARG A 31 1.83 -2.52 -7.52
C ARG A 31 0.57 -3.36 -7.48
N ALA A 32 -0.59 -2.74 -7.26
CA ALA A 32 -1.87 -3.44 -7.26
C ALA A 32 -2.20 -4.01 -8.64
N ASN A 33 -2.02 -3.23 -9.71
CA ASN A 33 -2.23 -3.72 -11.07
C ASN A 33 -1.21 -4.80 -11.49
N ASN A 34 -0.05 -4.87 -10.84
CA ASN A 34 0.93 -5.96 -11.00
C ASN A 34 0.66 -7.18 -10.10
N GLY A 35 -0.40 -7.16 -9.28
CA GLY A 35 -0.70 -8.25 -8.34
C GLY A 35 0.29 -8.34 -7.17
N ASP A 36 1.04 -7.28 -6.87
CA ASP A 36 2.15 -7.31 -5.92
C ASP A 36 1.73 -6.90 -4.50
N ALA A 37 1.17 -7.85 -3.75
CA ALA A 37 0.77 -7.64 -2.36
C ALA A 37 1.94 -7.30 -1.42
N VAL A 38 3.14 -7.84 -1.69
CA VAL A 38 4.34 -7.55 -0.88
C VAL A 38 4.79 -6.11 -1.10
N GLY A 39 4.80 -5.67 -2.35
CA GLY A 39 5.09 -4.29 -2.74
C GLY A 39 4.08 -3.32 -2.14
N ILE A 40 2.79 -3.61 -2.16
CA ILE A 40 1.79 -2.74 -1.52
C ILE A 40 2.06 -2.64 -0.02
N ALA A 41 2.26 -3.76 0.66
CA ALA A 41 2.54 -3.77 2.09
C ALA A 41 3.81 -2.96 2.46
N ALA A 42 4.80 -2.91 1.57
CA ALA A 42 6.01 -2.11 1.76
C ALA A 42 5.77 -0.59 1.78
N LEU A 43 4.61 -0.09 1.33
CA LEU A 43 4.21 1.32 1.46
C LEU A 43 3.76 1.70 2.87
N TYR A 44 3.44 0.71 3.70
CA TYR A 44 2.93 0.93 5.05
C TYR A 44 4.05 0.80 6.08
N GLU A 45 3.97 1.62 7.14
CA GLU A 45 4.78 1.44 8.35
C GLU A 45 4.54 0.06 8.99
N GLN A 46 5.52 -0.43 9.76
CA GLN A 46 5.47 -1.78 10.35
C GLN A 46 4.19 -2.03 11.18
N HIS A 47 3.72 -0.98 11.87
CA HIS A 47 2.56 -1.00 12.75
C HIS A 47 1.37 -0.19 12.21
N ALA A 48 1.32 0.06 10.90
CA ALA A 48 0.25 0.81 10.28
C ALA A 48 -1.13 0.16 10.53
N VAL A 49 -2.16 1.00 10.58
CA VAL A 49 -3.55 0.57 10.71
C VAL A 49 -4.31 1.03 9.48
N MET A 50 -5.02 0.10 8.84
CA MET A 50 -5.93 0.41 7.76
C MET A 50 -7.37 0.20 8.24
N ALA A 51 -8.22 1.21 8.09
CA ALA A 51 -9.65 1.14 8.39
C ALA A 51 -10.42 0.41 7.29
N TYR A 52 -9.99 -0.82 7.00
CA TYR A 52 -10.59 -1.71 6.00
C TYR A 52 -10.51 -3.16 6.50
N PRO A 53 -11.53 -4.00 6.26
CA PRO A 53 -12.80 -3.69 5.57
C PRO A 53 -13.69 -2.72 6.37
N PRO A 54 -14.72 -2.10 5.75
CA PRO A 54 -15.62 -1.17 6.43
C PRO A 54 -16.16 -1.74 7.76
N GLY A 55 -16.09 -0.93 8.82
CA GLY A 55 -16.49 -1.34 10.18
C GLY A 55 -15.43 -2.15 10.94
N SER A 56 -14.25 -2.38 10.37
CA SER A 56 -13.14 -3.10 11.00
C SER A 56 -11.79 -2.42 10.74
N GLN A 57 -10.73 -2.97 11.34
CA GLN A 57 -9.36 -2.52 11.15
C GLN A 57 -8.46 -3.70 10.80
N THR A 58 -7.51 -3.46 9.89
CA THR A 58 -6.38 -4.34 9.62
C THR A 58 -5.12 -3.70 10.22
N VAL A 59 -4.46 -4.40 11.14
CA VAL A 59 -3.36 -3.85 11.95
C VAL A 59 -2.04 -4.56 11.65
N GLY A 60 -1.03 -3.78 11.29
CA GLY A 60 0.33 -4.22 11.02
C GLY A 60 0.57 -4.66 9.57
N ARG A 61 1.81 -4.47 9.12
CA ARG A 61 2.22 -4.72 7.73
C ARG A 61 1.92 -6.15 7.25
N ASP A 62 2.12 -7.15 8.10
CA ASP A 62 1.86 -8.55 7.74
C ASP A 62 0.36 -8.82 7.51
N ALA A 63 -0.51 -8.23 8.31
CA ALA A 63 -1.95 -8.35 8.13
C ALA A 63 -2.43 -7.60 6.88
N ILE A 64 -1.84 -6.43 6.62
CA ILE A 64 -2.10 -5.66 5.39
C ILE A 64 -1.67 -6.44 4.16
N ARG A 65 -0.50 -7.12 4.17
CA ARG A 65 -0.09 -8.02 3.08
C ARG A 65 -1.12 -9.12 2.86
N ALA A 66 -1.50 -9.84 3.92
CA ALA A 66 -2.44 -10.97 3.83
C ALA A 66 -3.83 -10.53 3.31
N LEU A 67 -4.23 -9.30 3.61
CA LEU A 67 -5.43 -8.71 3.04
C LEU A 67 -5.27 -8.47 1.53
N TRP A 68 -4.20 -7.82 1.09
CA TRP A 68 -3.97 -7.54 -0.33
C TRP A 68 -3.78 -8.81 -1.16
N GLU A 69 -3.16 -9.87 -0.62
CA GLU A 69 -3.10 -11.18 -1.27
C GLU A 69 -4.50 -11.71 -1.63
N LYS A 70 -5.49 -11.54 -0.74
CA LYS A 70 -6.87 -11.95 -0.98
C LYS A 70 -7.57 -11.06 -2.00
N VAL A 71 -7.39 -9.74 -1.89
CA VAL A 71 -8.03 -8.76 -2.79
C VAL A 71 -7.51 -8.92 -4.22
N LEU A 72 -6.18 -9.09 -4.38
CA LEU A 72 -5.55 -9.18 -5.69
C LEU A 72 -5.76 -10.53 -6.38
N ALA A 73 -6.22 -11.56 -5.66
CA ALA A 73 -6.54 -12.87 -6.25
C ALA A 73 -7.65 -12.80 -7.31
N SER A 74 -8.52 -11.79 -7.28
CA SER A 74 -9.52 -11.55 -8.32
C SER A 74 -9.04 -10.66 -9.47
N ALA A 75 -7.75 -10.32 -9.50
CA ALA A 75 -7.12 -9.43 -10.48
C ALA A 75 -7.92 -8.13 -10.78
N PRO A 76 -8.34 -7.37 -9.74
CA PRO A 76 -9.04 -6.12 -9.95
C PRO A 76 -8.14 -5.10 -10.67
N HIS A 77 -8.74 -4.23 -11.47
CA HIS A 77 -8.04 -3.10 -12.07
C HIS A 77 -8.25 -1.84 -11.23
N PHE A 78 -7.15 -1.17 -10.89
CA PHE A 78 -7.16 0.10 -10.16
C PHE A 78 -6.78 1.25 -11.09
N GLU A 79 -7.60 2.28 -11.11
CA GLU A 79 -7.27 3.54 -11.76
C GLU A 79 -6.73 4.54 -10.74
N GLN A 80 -5.75 5.34 -11.15
CA GLN A 80 -5.38 6.51 -10.37
C GLN A 80 -6.47 7.58 -10.50
N GLU A 81 -6.99 8.01 -9.36
CA GLU A 81 -7.93 9.11 -9.27
C GLU A 81 -7.20 10.44 -9.07
N LEU A 82 -7.87 11.55 -9.40
CA LEU A 82 -7.28 12.90 -9.27
C LEU A 82 -7.18 13.25 -7.77
N PRO A 83 -5.97 13.44 -7.22
CA PRO A 83 -5.81 13.77 -5.81
C PRO A 83 -6.29 15.20 -5.51
N LEU A 84 -6.76 15.40 -4.28
CA LEU A 84 -6.90 16.72 -3.68
C LEU A 84 -5.52 17.29 -3.30
N PRO A 85 -5.40 18.61 -3.08
CA PRO A 85 -4.15 19.19 -2.58
C PRO A 85 -3.68 18.49 -1.31
N THR A 86 -2.44 18.01 -1.32
CA THR A 86 -1.80 17.41 -0.15
C THR A 86 -1.69 18.43 0.98
N LEU A 87 -2.18 18.07 2.17
CA LEU A 87 -2.02 18.89 3.37
C LEU A 87 -0.73 18.48 4.07
N ILE A 88 0.15 19.45 4.36
CA ILE A 88 1.46 19.20 4.98
C ILE A 88 1.49 19.89 6.35
N GLY A 89 1.85 19.13 7.38
CA GLY A 89 2.04 19.60 8.74
C GLY A 89 3.30 19.00 9.35
N GLY A 90 4.41 19.75 9.31
CA GLY A 90 5.69 19.26 9.80
C GLY A 90 6.22 18.09 8.96
N ASP A 91 6.40 16.95 9.60
CA ASP A 91 6.87 15.69 9.00
C ASP A 91 5.72 14.79 8.49
N VAL A 92 4.46 15.20 8.68
CA VAL A 92 3.28 14.47 8.26
C VAL A 92 2.65 15.12 7.03
N ALA A 93 2.26 14.29 6.06
CA ALA A 93 1.44 14.69 4.93
C ALA A 93 0.14 13.86 4.90
N LEU A 94 -0.98 14.51 4.59
CA LEU A 94 -2.26 13.85 4.36
C LEU A 94 -2.63 13.98 2.88
N THR A 95 -2.70 12.84 2.21
CA THR A 95 -3.22 12.71 0.85
C THR A 95 -4.70 12.36 0.90
N THR A 96 -5.51 12.98 0.05
CA THR A 96 -6.93 12.62 -0.05
C THR A 96 -7.36 12.63 -1.52
N THR A 97 -8.37 11.82 -1.84
CA THR A 97 -8.92 11.75 -3.20
C THR A 97 -10.43 11.61 -3.15
N PHE A 98 -11.15 12.28 -4.06
CA PHE A 98 -12.56 12.02 -4.28
C PHE A 98 -12.75 10.65 -4.91
N ALA A 99 -13.49 9.79 -4.24
CA ALA A 99 -13.82 8.47 -4.76
C ALA A 99 -14.81 8.62 -5.93
N LYS A 100 -14.42 8.16 -7.13
CA LYS A 100 -15.27 8.24 -8.33
C LYS A 100 -16.56 7.42 -8.21
N ASP A 101 -16.57 6.42 -7.32
CA ASP A 101 -17.71 5.54 -7.03
C ASP A 101 -18.74 6.16 -6.08
N GLY A 102 -18.52 7.40 -5.62
CA GLY A 102 -19.43 8.09 -4.71
C GLY A 102 -19.31 7.65 -3.25
N ALA A 103 -18.30 6.85 -2.89
CA ALA A 103 -18.05 6.43 -1.50
C ALA A 103 -17.53 7.55 -0.58
N GLY A 104 -17.36 8.77 -1.11
CA GLY A 104 -16.86 9.93 -0.38
C GLY A 104 -15.40 10.23 -0.68
N VAL A 105 -14.57 10.36 0.36
CA VAL A 105 -13.14 10.64 0.25
C VAL A 105 -12.34 9.42 0.70
N ARG A 106 -11.28 9.09 -0.04
CA ARG A 106 -10.26 8.11 0.35
C ARG A 106 -9.07 8.86 0.94
N ALA A 107 -8.58 8.39 2.09
CA ALA A 107 -7.45 8.93 2.83
C ALA A 107 -6.58 7.79 3.37
#